data_AF-A0A1V6C0U1-F1
#
_entry.id   AF-A0A1V6C0U1-F1
#
_cell.length_a   1.000
_cell.length_b   1.000
_cell.length_c   1.000
_cell.angle_alpha   90.00
_cell.angle_beta   90.00
_cell.angle_gamma   90.00
#
_symmetry.space_group_name_H-M   'P 1'
#
loop_
_entity.id
_entity.type
_entity.pdbx_description
1 polymer ?
#
loop_
_entity_poly.entity_id
_entity_poly.type
_entity_poly.pdbx_seq_one_letter_code
_entity_poly.pdbx_strand_id
1 'polypeptide(L)'
;MHPLEKMIGEGEHVRQDFKYFLGDARKIARSLAAFANTEGGRLLVGVKDNGKIVGLKHREEEACVVEAAAHVFCRPAVQYTTRHWEHEGKVVMEIQVAKSTKAPHSARPLHFTLDNKHRRLLQVLGTQTEYKDFDIAELSRLSLMTRRECIVALAGLIASGTIQTSR
;
A
#
# COMPACT_ATOMS: atom_id res chain seq x y z
N MET A 1 24.98 8.04 13.45
CA MET A 1 24.00 6.94 13.44
C MET A 1 22.77 7.44 12.71
N HIS A 2 22.43 6.80 11.60
CA HIS A 2 21.32 7.21 10.76
C HIS A 2 19.99 6.85 11.45
N PRO A 3 18.93 7.70 11.44
CA PRO A 3 17.69 7.42 12.15
C PRO A 3 17.03 6.08 11.77
N LEU A 4 17.15 5.68 10.50
CA LEU A 4 16.68 4.38 10.03
C LEU A 4 17.37 3.20 10.72
N GLU A 5 18.70 3.28 10.95
CA GLU A 5 19.45 2.21 11.62
C GLU A 5 18.95 2.02 13.06
N LYS A 6 18.60 3.12 13.73
CA LYS A 6 18.02 3.07 15.08
C LYS A 6 16.70 2.30 15.07
N MET A 7 15.80 2.65 14.16
CA MET A 7 14.50 1.97 14.06
C MET A 7 14.65 0.50 13.71
N ILE A 8 15.54 0.15 12.78
CA ILE A 8 15.81 -1.25 12.43
C ILE A 8 16.39 -2.01 13.62
N GLY A 9 17.28 -1.39 14.39
CA GLY A 9 17.86 -1.96 15.60
C GLY A 9 16.83 -2.24 16.71
N GLU A 10 15.66 -1.59 16.70
CA GLU A 10 14.55 -1.89 17.61
C GLU A 10 13.86 -3.23 17.29
N GLY A 11 14.01 -3.76 16.07
CA GLY A 11 13.38 -5.01 15.63
C GLY A 11 11.86 -4.92 15.47
N GLU A 12 11.21 -6.01 15.06
CA GLU A 12 9.74 -6.05 15.01
C GLU A 12 9.14 -6.12 16.41
N HIS A 13 8.09 -5.34 16.65
CA HIS A 13 7.35 -5.33 17.90
C HIS A 13 5.92 -4.79 17.67
N VAL A 14 5.12 -4.68 18.72
CA VAL A 14 3.69 -4.30 18.60
C VAL A 14 3.42 -2.94 17.90
N ARG A 15 4.44 -2.08 17.76
CA ARG A 15 4.35 -0.77 17.09
C ARG A 15 5.28 -0.66 15.87
N GLN A 16 5.93 -1.75 15.47
CA GLN A 16 6.82 -1.78 14.32
C GLN A 16 6.74 -3.13 13.60
N ASP A 17 6.42 -3.10 12.31
CA ASP A 17 6.36 -4.26 11.42
C ASP A 17 7.31 -4.01 10.22
N PHE A 18 7.98 -5.06 9.74
CA PHE A 18 8.89 -5.01 8.60
C PHE A 18 8.25 -5.72 7.40
N LYS A 19 8.42 -5.13 6.22
CA LYS A 19 8.02 -5.77 4.97
C LYS A 19 9.11 -5.57 3.94
N TYR A 20 9.53 -6.67 3.33
CA TYR A 20 10.45 -6.60 2.21
C TYR A 20 9.79 -5.90 1.00
N PHE A 21 8.54 -6.26 0.66
CA PHE A 21 7.73 -5.62 -0.38
C PHE A 21 6.23 -5.76 -0.06
N LEU A 22 5.39 -4.96 -0.70
CA LEU A 22 3.93 -4.96 -0.47
C LEU A 22 3.19 -5.67 -1.61
N GLY A 23 3.11 -7.00 -1.54
CA GLY A 23 2.43 -7.79 -2.59
C GLY A 23 0.92 -8.00 -2.40
N ASP A 24 0.36 -7.73 -1.22
CA ASP A 24 -1.07 -7.97 -0.94
C ASP A 24 -1.63 -6.91 0.01
N ALA A 25 -2.39 -5.96 -0.55
CA ALA A 25 -3.04 -4.89 0.19
C ALA A 25 -3.92 -5.40 1.34
N ARG A 26 -4.48 -6.62 1.26
CA ARG A 26 -5.28 -7.21 2.36
C ARG A 26 -4.41 -7.56 3.56
N LYS A 27 -3.18 -8.04 3.32
CA LYS A 27 -2.22 -8.32 4.40
C LYS A 27 -1.80 -7.01 5.06
N ILE A 28 -1.52 -5.99 4.26
CA ILE A 28 -1.11 -4.67 4.75
C ILE A 28 -2.22 -4.00 5.55
N ALA A 29 -3.47 -4.12 5.08
CA ALA A 29 -4.63 -3.58 5.79
C ALA A 29 -4.77 -4.15 7.21
N ARG A 30 -4.37 -5.40 7.45
CA ARG A 30 -4.36 -5.98 8.80
C ARG A 30 -3.36 -5.27 9.71
N SER A 31 -2.13 -5.04 9.25
CA SER A 31 -1.12 -4.29 10.01
C SER A 31 -1.58 -2.86 10.28
N LEU A 32 -2.09 -2.15 9.26
CA LEU A 32 -2.57 -0.77 9.41
C LEU A 32 -3.76 -0.67 10.39
N ALA A 33 -4.74 -1.57 10.28
CA ALA A 33 -5.86 -1.63 11.21
C ALA A 33 -5.41 -1.95 12.64
N ALA A 34 -4.47 -2.88 12.82
CA ALA A 34 -3.91 -3.23 14.12
C ALA A 34 -3.21 -2.03 14.78
N PHE A 35 -2.40 -1.28 14.05
CA PHE A 35 -1.77 -0.05 14.55
C PHE A 35 -2.82 1.00 14.93
N ALA A 36 -3.79 1.25 14.04
CA ALA A 36 -4.86 2.23 14.28
C ALA A 36 -5.71 1.88 15.51
N ASN A 37 -5.89 0.59 15.81
CA ASN A 37 -6.67 0.10 16.95
C ASN A 37 -5.90 0.08 18.28
N THR A 38 -4.58 0.22 18.24
CA THR A 38 -3.71 0.17 19.42
C THR A 38 -3.07 1.54 19.66
N GLU A 39 -1.81 1.62 20.09
CA GLU A 39 -1.11 2.89 20.37
C GLU A 39 -0.46 3.50 19.11
N GLY A 40 -0.96 3.15 17.93
CA GLY A 40 -0.30 3.45 16.66
C GLY A 40 0.97 2.62 16.47
N GLY A 41 1.60 2.82 15.32
CA GLY A 41 2.82 2.11 14.95
C GLY A 41 3.30 2.52 13.58
N ARG A 42 4.37 1.86 13.13
CA ARG A 42 4.98 2.10 11.83
C ARG A 42 5.25 0.80 11.09
N LEU A 43 5.16 0.88 9.77
CA LEU A 43 5.52 -0.19 8.86
C LEU A 43 6.74 0.27 8.06
N LEU A 44 7.86 -0.48 8.12
CA LEU A 44 9.04 -0.21 7.30
C LEU A 44 9.05 -1.13 6.08
N VAL A 45 9.03 -0.54 4.89
CA VAL A 45 8.95 -1.24 3.60
C VAL A 45 10.28 -1.16 2.87
N GLY A 46 10.77 -2.29 2.37
CA GLY A 46 12.14 -2.44 1.85
C GLY A 46 13.11 -3.04 2.89
N VAL A 47 12.59 -3.57 4.00
CA VAL A 47 13.35 -4.19 5.10
C VAL A 47 12.87 -5.63 5.28
N LYS A 48 13.80 -6.58 5.31
CA LYS A 48 13.48 -8.00 5.60
C LYS A 48 13.21 -8.19 7.09
N ASP A 49 12.53 -9.28 7.43
CA ASP A 49 12.19 -9.66 8.81
C ASP A 49 13.42 -9.76 9.73
N ASN A 50 14.61 -10.03 9.17
CA ASN A 50 15.88 -10.04 9.90
C ASN A 50 16.56 -8.66 10.02
N GLY A 51 15.87 -7.57 9.68
CA GLY A 51 16.37 -6.20 9.71
C GLY A 51 17.26 -5.80 8.51
N LYS A 52 17.54 -6.70 7.56
CA LYS A 52 18.37 -6.36 6.39
C LYS A 52 17.66 -5.35 5.48
N ILE A 53 18.29 -4.21 5.22
CA ILE A 53 17.83 -3.22 4.25
C ILE A 53 18.09 -3.73 2.83
N VAL A 54 17.01 -3.92 2.08
CA VAL A 54 17.06 -4.28 0.66
C VAL A 54 16.71 -3.09 -0.22
N GLY A 55 15.84 -2.21 0.26
CA GLY A 55 15.30 -1.08 -0.48
C GLY A 55 13.96 -1.42 -1.17
N LEU A 56 13.20 -0.39 -1.52
CA LEU A 56 12.01 -0.50 -2.36
C LEU A 56 12.41 -0.96 -3.76
N LYS A 57 11.54 -1.74 -4.39
CA LYS A 57 11.70 -2.09 -5.80
C LYS A 57 11.05 -1.03 -6.68
N HIS A 58 9.81 -0.65 -6.35
CA HIS A 58 8.98 0.25 -7.16
C HIS A 58 8.22 1.21 -6.25
N ARG A 59 8.70 2.44 -6.10
CA ARG A 59 8.18 3.37 -5.07
C ARG A 59 6.68 3.64 -5.24
N GLU A 60 6.24 3.81 -6.47
CA GLU A 60 4.88 4.15 -6.86
C GLU A 60 3.92 2.97 -6.66
N GLU A 61 4.33 1.75 -7.03
CA GLU A 61 3.56 0.53 -6.82
C GLU A 61 3.32 0.29 -5.32
N GLU A 62 4.38 0.33 -4.51
CA GLU A 62 4.29 0.14 -3.07
C GLU A 62 3.36 1.18 -2.44
N ALA A 63 3.44 2.45 -2.84
CA ALA A 63 2.54 3.50 -2.37
C ALA A 63 1.07 3.23 -2.72
N CYS A 64 0.80 2.75 -3.94
CA CYS A 64 -0.55 2.38 -4.37
C CYS A 64 -1.13 1.24 -3.50
N VAL A 65 -0.30 0.26 -3.12
CA VAL A 65 -0.72 -0.85 -2.26
C VAL A 65 -1.07 -0.36 -0.84
N VAL A 66 -0.31 0.58 -0.27
CA VAL A 66 -0.62 1.19 1.04
C VAL A 66 -1.95 1.96 0.97
N GLU A 67 -2.12 2.76 -0.08
CA GLU A 67 -3.34 3.55 -0.29
C GLU A 67 -4.58 2.65 -0.39
N ALA A 68 -4.47 1.56 -1.16
CA ALA A 68 -5.50 0.54 -1.23
C ALA A 68 -5.77 -0.09 0.15
N ALA A 69 -4.73 -0.51 0.87
CA ALA A 69 -4.84 -1.10 2.19
C ALA A 69 -5.59 -0.18 3.17
N ALA A 70 -5.21 1.10 3.22
CA ALA A 70 -5.73 2.10 4.15
C ALA A 70 -7.18 2.54 3.83
N HIS A 71 -7.51 2.76 2.55
CA HIS A 71 -8.78 3.38 2.16
C HIS A 71 -9.81 2.41 1.58
N VAL A 72 -9.37 1.27 1.06
CA VAL A 72 -10.23 0.28 0.40
C VAL A 72 -10.50 -0.90 1.31
N PHE A 73 -9.44 -1.50 1.88
CA PHE A 73 -9.54 -2.70 2.69
C PHE A 73 -9.81 -2.43 4.18
N CYS A 74 -9.44 -1.26 4.70
CA CYS A 74 -9.80 -0.86 6.07
C CYS A 74 -11.19 -0.21 6.15
N ARG A 75 -11.96 -0.63 7.16
CA ARG A 75 -13.25 -0.04 7.55
C ARG A 75 -13.31 0.16 9.07
N PRO A 76 -13.39 1.41 9.57
CA PRO A 76 -13.24 2.68 8.83
C PRO A 76 -11.88 2.80 8.12
N ALA A 77 -11.74 3.74 7.17
CA ALA A 77 -10.45 3.97 6.52
C ALA A 77 -9.40 4.43 7.55
N VAL A 78 -8.18 3.93 7.42
CA VAL A 78 -7.05 4.28 8.31
C VAL A 78 -6.34 5.49 7.74
N GLN A 79 -6.07 6.48 8.60
CA GLN A 79 -5.23 7.62 8.24
C GLN A 79 -3.76 7.26 8.49
N TYR A 80 -2.88 7.68 7.59
CA TYR A 80 -1.46 7.39 7.67
C TYR A 80 -0.64 8.53 7.07
N THR A 81 0.65 8.58 7.39
CA THR A 81 1.64 9.43 6.71
C THR A 81 2.80 8.58 6.22
N THR A 82 3.48 9.05 5.18
CA THR A 82 4.64 8.36 4.61
C THR A 82 5.90 9.21 4.70
N ARG A 83 7.03 8.55 4.92
CA ARG A 83 8.36 9.13 4.84
C ARG A 83 9.27 8.18 4.08
N HIS A 84 10.19 8.73 3.29
CA HIS A 84 11.20 7.96 2.59
C HIS A 84 12.55 8.20 3.25
N TRP A 85 13.28 7.12 3.50
CA TRP A 85 14.62 7.13 4.07
C TRP A 85 15.60 6.63 3.02
N GLU A 86 16.59 7.45 2.70
CA GLU A 86 17.72 7.05 1.86
C GLU A 86 18.87 6.57 2.75
N HIS A 87 19.36 5.36 2.48
CA HIS A 87 20.46 4.78 3.24
C HIS A 87 21.26 3.83 2.35
N GLU A 88 22.56 4.06 2.21
CA GLU A 88 23.46 3.25 1.37
C GLU A 88 22.95 3.06 -0.07
N GLY A 89 22.39 4.13 -0.67
CA GLY A 89 21.84 4.09 -2.03
C GLY A 89 20.52 3.31 -2.17
N LYS A 90 19.91 2.89 -1.06
CA LYS A 90 18.60 2.22 -1.02
C LYS A 90 17.57 3.15 -0.40
N VAL A 91 16.33 3.02 -0.84
CA VAL A 91 15.18 3.76 -0.29
C VAL A 91 14.33 2.83 0.56
N VAL A 92 13.97 3.23 1.77
CA VAL A 92 12.98 2.55 2.62
C VAL A 92 11.78 3.47 2.83
N MET A 93 10.56 2.95 2.65
CA MET A 93 9.34 3.70 2.96
C MET A 93 8.87 3.37 4.38
N GLU A 94 8.76 4.39 5.21
CA GLU A 94 8.09 4.34 6.51
C GLU A 94 6.65 4.79 6.34
N ILE A 95 5.71 3.97 6.82
CA ILE A 95 4.28 4.30 6.90
C ILE A 95 3.94 4.44 8.37
N GLN A 96 3.62 5.65 8.81
CA GLN A 96 3.26 5.94 10.18
C GLN A 96 1.75 5.98 10.34
N VAL A 97 1.23 5.20 11.30
CA VAL A 97 -0.18 5.16 11.67
C VAL A 97 -0.31 5.60 13.12
N ALA A 98 -1.14 6.63 13.36
CA ALA A 98 -1.48 7.05 14.72
C ALA A 98 -2.63 6.19 15.28
N LYS A 99 -2.75 6.14 16.61
CA LYS A 99 -3.96 5.64 17.26
C LYS A 99 -5.17 6.38 16.73
N SER A 100 -6.17 5.65 16.25
CA SER A 100 -7.34 6.24 15.63
C SER A 100 -8.42 6.54 16.65
N THR A 101 -9.02 7.73 16.54
CA THR A 101 -10.23 8.11 17.27
C THR A 101 -11.49 7.44 16.71
N LYS A 102 -11.39 6.76 15.57
CA LYS A 102 -12.48 6.04 14.88
C LYS A 102 -12.38 4.51 15.01
N ALA A 103 -11.57 4.02 15.95
CA ALA A 103 -11.49 2.60 16.23
C ALA A 103 -12.88 2.02 16.66
N PRO A 104 -13.19 0.75 16.35
CA PRO A 104 -12.31 -0.24 15.74
C PRO A 104 -12.28 -0.19 14.21
N HIS A 105 -11.08 -0.35 13.65
CA HIS A 105 -10.80 -0.61 12.25
C HIS A 105 -10.77 -2.11 11.98
N SER A 106 -11.40 -2.53 10.90
CA SER A 106 -11.40 -3.90 10.41
C SER A 106 -10.80 -3.96 9.01
N ALA A 107 -9.91 -4.93 8.78
CA ALA A 107 -9.45 -5.27 7.44
C ALA A 107 -10.44 -6.26 6.83
N ARG A 108 -11.22 -5.82 5.84
CA ARG A 108 -12.25 -6.65 5.19
C ARG A 108 -11.78 -7.16 3.84
N PRO A 109 -12.21 -8.35 3.40
CA PRO A 109 -12.10 -8.74 2.01
C PRO A 109 -12.82 -7.72 1.12
N LEU A 110 -12.17 -7.27 0.04
CA LEU A 110 -12.83 -6.44 -0.95
C LEU A 110 -13.70 -7.35 -1.82
N HIS A 111 -15.01 -7.16 -1.78
CA HIS A 111 -15.90 -7.68 -2.81
C HIS A 111 -15.96 -6.64 -3.93
N PHE A 112 -15.18 -6.85 -4.98
CA PHE A 112 -15.15 -5.97 -6.14
C PHE A 112 -15.96 -6.60 -7.27
N THR A 113 -16.91 -5.83 -7.80
CA THR A 113 -17.68 -6.22 -8.99
C THR A 113 -17.35 -5.23 -10.10
N LEU A 114 -16.90 -5.77 -11.24
CA LEU A 114 -16.79 -4.98 -12.46
C LEU A 114 -18.18 -4.62 -12.97
N ASP A 115 -18.38 -3.35 -13.27
CA ASP A 115 -19.62 -2.79 -13.79
C ASP A 115 -19.30 -1.78 -14.92
N ASN A 116 -20.33 -1.15 -15.50
CA ASN A 116 -20.17 -0.27 -16.65
C ASN A 116 -19.33 0.99 -16.38
N LYS A 117 -19.19 1.47 -15.13
CA LYS A 117 -18.33 2.64 -14.84
C LYS A 117 -16.84 2.33 -15.01
N HIS A 118 -16.45 1.05 -14.90
CA HIS A 118 -15.04 0.65 -15.07
C HIS A 118 -14.64 0.41 -16.53
N ARG A 119 -15.58 0.46 -17.49
CA ARG A 119 -15.31 0.15 -18.91
C ARG A 119 -14.17 0.98 -19.49
N ARG A 120 -14.14 2.29 -19.19
CA ARG A 120 -13.07 3.18 -19.67
C ARG A 120 -11.73 2.85 -19.04
N LEU A 121 -11.71 2.57 -17.74
CA LEU A 121 -10.49 2.14 -17.05
C LEU A 121 -9.91 0.87 -17.69
N LEU A 122 -10.75 -0.13 -17.99
CA LEU A 122 -10.32 -1.36 -18.66
C LEU A 122 -9.76 -1.11 -20.07
N GLN A 123 -10.34 -0.18 -20.82
CA GLN A 123 -9.82 0.21 -22.14
C GLN A 123 -8.44 0.84 -22.03
N VAL A 124 -8.25 1.76 -21.07
CA VAL A 124 -6.96 2.42 -20.83
C VAL A 124 -5.91 1.39 -20.41
N LEU A 125 -6.26 0.49 -19.50
CA LEU A 125 -5.36 -0.57 -19.03
C LEU A 125 -5.00 -1.56 -20.14
N GLY A 126 -5.95 -1.87 -21.04
CA GLY A 126 -5.71 -2.74 -22.20
C GLY A 126 -4.77 -2.15 -23.25
N THR A 127 -4.46 -0.85 -23.19
CA THR A 127 -3.45 -0.21 -24.06
C THR A 127 -2.05 -0.19 -23.45
N GLN A 128 -1.89 -0.56 -22.17
CA GLN A 128 -0.60 -0.63 -21.49
C GLN A 128 -0.03 -2.05 -21.63
N THR A 129 1.13 -2.17 -22.28
CA THR A 129 1.78 -3.45 -22.57
C THR A 129 2.56 -4.02 -21.38
N GLU A 130 2.88 -3.19 -20.38
CA GLU A 130 3.52 -3.62 -19.13
C GLU A 130 2.83 -2.99 -17.92
N TYR A 131 2.24 -3.84 -17.07
CA TYR A 131 1.57 -3.47 -15.82
C TYR A 131 2.54 -3.11 -14.67
N LYS A 132 3.73 -2.62 -15.01
CA LYS A 132 4.81 -2.33 -14.06
C LYS A 132 4.62 -1.01 -13.34
N ASP A 133 4.06 0.02 -13.98
CA ASP A 133 3.93 1.33 -13.34
C ASP A 133 2.58 1.97 -13.67
N PHE A 134 1.61 1.79 -12.77
CA PHE A 134 0.31 2.46 -12.90
C PHE A 134 0.43 3.94 -12.51
N ASP A 135 0.51 4.82 -13.49
CA ASP A 135 0.30 6.25 -13.25
C ASP A 135 -1.18 6.50 -12.90
N ILE A 136 -1.47 6.58 -11.60
CA ILE A 136 -2.83 6.81 -11.09
C ILE A 136 -3.39 8.17 -11.56
N ALA A 137 -2.56 9.18 -11.77
CA ALA A 137 -3.03 10.47 -12.26
C ALA A 137 -3.48 10.35 -13.71
N GLU A 138 -2.71 9.65 -14.54
CA GLU A 138 -3.06 9.41 -15.93
C GLU A 138 -4.28 8.49 -16.07
N LEU A 139 -4.35 7.41 -15.28
CA LEU A 139 -5.51 6.53 -15.24
C LEU A 139 -6.77 7.29 -14.81
N SER A 140 -6.67 8.16 -13.79
CA SER A 140 -7.77 9.02 -13.36
C SER A 140 -8.25 9.92 -14.50
N ARG A 141 -7.32 10.56 -15.20
CA ARG A 141 -7.60 11.45 -16.34
C ARG A 141 -8.27 10.70 -17.50
N LEU A 142 -7.70 9.59 -17.94
CA LEU A 142 -8.15 8.84 -19.12
C LEU A 142 -9.42 8.03 -18.88
N SER A 143 -9.60 7.47 -17.68
CA SER A 143 -10.80 6.70 -17.34
C SER A 143 -11.99 7.57 -16.95
N LEU A 144 -11.76 8.87 -16.71
CA LEU A 144 -12.74 9.81 -16.14
C LEU A 144 -13.27 9.35 -14.77
N MET A 145 -12.37 8.78 -13.97
CA MET A 145 -12.60 8.34 -12.60
C MET A 145 -11.73 9.15 -11.65
N THR A 146 -12.14 9.29 -10.40
CA THR A 146 -11.28 9.87 -9.37
C THR A 146 -10.08 8.95 -9.09
N ARG A 147 -8.96 9.51 -8.64
CA ARG A 147 -7.77 8.72 -8.22
C ARG A 147 -8.15 7.58 -7.27
N ARG A 148 -9.04 7.88 -6.32
CA ARG A 148 -9.55 6.89 -5.35
C ARG A 148 -10.30 5.75 -6.04
N GLU A 149 -11.16 6.05 -7.00
CA GLU A 149 -11.88 5.02 -7.76
C GLU A 149 -10.93 4.17 -8.62
N CYS A 150 -9.91 4.79 -9.24
CA CYS A 150 -8.86 4.05 -9.95
C CYS A 150 -8.13 3.09 -9.00
N ILE A 151 -7.69 3.55 -7.83
CA ILE A 151 -7.01 2.72 -6.83
C ILE A 151 -7.90 1.57 -6.36
N VAL A 152 -9.18 1.84 -6.07
CA VAL A 152 -10.15 0.80 -5.68
C VAL A 152 -10.30 -0.25 -6.78
N ALA A 153 -10.46 0.20 -8.03
CA ALA A 153 -10.66 -0.69 -9.17
C ALA A 153 -9.41 -1.51 -9.49
N LEU A 154 -8.22 -0.88 -9.49
CA LEU A 154 -6.94 -1.58 -9.66
C LEU A 154 -6.73 -2.60 -8.54
N ALA A 155 -6.93 -2.22 -7.28
CA ALA A 155 -6.81 -3.13 -6.15
C ALA A 155 -7.79 -4.30 -6.25
N GLY A 156 -9.02 -4.04 -6.72
CA GLY A 156 -10.01 -5.07 -7.01
C GLY A 156 -9.59 -6.02 -8.11
N LEU A 157 -9.12 -5.49 -9.24
CA LEU A 157 -8.65 -6.23 -10.41
C LEU A 157 -7.40 -7.08 -10.13
N ILE A 158 -6.48 -6.56 -9.32
CA ILE A 158 -5.30 -7.30 -8.85
C ILE A 158 -5.74 -8.41 -7.89
N ALA A 159 -6.62 -8.10 -6.93
CA ALA A 159 -7.11 -9.08 -5.96
C ALA A 159 -7.95 -10.20 -6.60
N SER A 160 -8.65 -9.94 -7.71
CA SER A 160 -9.39 -10.94 -8.49
C SER A 160 -8.52 -11.71 -9.49
N GLY A 161 -7.23 -11.34 -9.63
CA GLY A 161 -6.32 -11.95 -10.60
C GLY A 161 -6.60 -11.55 -12.05
N THR A 162 -7.43 -10.53 -12.28
CA THR A 162 -7.75 -10.01 -13.62
C THR A 162 -6.56 -9.23 -14.20
N ILE A 163 -5.79 -8.56 -13.35
CA ILE A 163 -4.54 -7.88 -13.70
C ILE A 163 -3.42 -8.53 -12.91
N GLN A 164 -2.35 -8.90 -13.60
CA GLN A 164 -1.13 -9.39 -12.98
C GLN A 164 -0.11 -8.25 -12.93
N THR A 165 0.21 -7.77 -11.73
CA THR A 165 1.43 -6.98 -11.53
C THR A 165 2.62 -7.95 -11.63
N SER A 166 3.64 -7.57 -12.40
CA SER A 166 4.82 -8.43 -12.55
C SER A 166 5.51 -8.65 -11.19
N ARG A 167 5.94 -9.88 -10.93
CA ARG A 167 6.62 -10.30 -9.68
C ARG A 167 8.03 -9.72 -9.53
#